data_AF-A0A662M8K8-F1
#
_entry.id   AF-A0A662M8K8-F1
#
_cell.length_a   1.000
_cell.length_b   1.000
_cell.length_c   1.000
_cell.angle_alpha   90.00
_cell.angle_beta   90.00
_cell.angle_gamma   90.00
#
_symmetry.space_group_name_H-M   'P 1'
#
loop_
_entity.id
_entity.type
_entity.pdbx_description
1 polymer ?
#
loop_
_entity_poly.entity_id
_entity_poly.type
_entity_poly.pdbx_seq_one_letter_code
_entity_poly.pdbx_strand_id
1 'polypeptide(L)'
;MKEKKKGLSTIKDLEKWLKKKGIHSSKDIKVPKKLMNQVIGQDRAVEVAKKAAEQRRHLLLIGDPGTGKSMIARSMTEYLPPEELEDIIVYPNPEDPNEPRIRTVPGGKGREIVKTQKAQAQIKKEKKSSWRFMIMAGILMLTLFYFFFYEQDIMVLLFGFMAIAAVFILFRFLSMSRKEEDLVPKLLLGNERTGRAPFIDATGAHSGALLGDVKHDPFQSGGLETPPH
;
A
#
# COMPACT_ATOMS: atom_id res chain seq x y z
N MET A 1 39.03 -46.41 11.06
CA MET A 1 40.02 -45.68 10.22
C MET A 1 39.50 -44.26 9.98
N LYS A 2 40.11 -43.25 10.62
CA LYS A 2 39.81 -41.84 10.34
C LYS A 2 40.57 -41.45 9.07
N GLU A 3 39.88 -41.36 7.93
CA GLU A 3 40.44 -40.69 6.75
C GLU A 3 40.75 -39.24 7.15
N LYS A 4 42.04 -38.93 7.32
CA LYS A 4 42.51 -37.55 7.39
C LYS A 4 42.10 -36.89 6.08
N LYS A 5 41.09 -36.02 6.12
CA LYS A 5 40.80 -35.06 5.04
C LYS A 5 42.08 -34.23 4.82
N LYS A 6 42.93 -34.66 3.89
CA LYS A 6 44.08 -33.85 3.43
C LYS A 6 43.47 -32.57 2.86
N GLY A 7 43.63 -31.46 3.57
CA GLY A 7 43.24 -30.15 3.08
C GLY A 7 43.95 -29.85 1.77
N LEU A 8 43.27 -29.16 0.87
CA LEU A 8 43.85 -28.62 -0.36
C LEU A 8 44.78 -27.46 0.04
N SER A 9 45.98 -27.78 0.53
CA SER A 9 46.91 -26.80 1.09
C SER A 9 47.69 -26.00 0.05
N THR A 10 47.68 -26.43 -1.21
CA THR A 10 48.46 -25.84 -2.30
C THR A 10 47.57 -25.45 -3.47
N ILE A 11 47.86 -24.32 -4.13
CA ILE A 11 47.16 -23.88 -5.36
C ILE A 11 47.17 -24.97 -6.44
N LYS A 12 48.30 -25.69 -6.59
CA LYS A 12 48.43 -26.83 -7.52
C LYS A 12 47.48 -27.98 -7.20
N ASP A 13 47.22 -28.24 -5.92
CA ASP A 13 46.29 -29.29 -5.49
C ASP A 13 44.84 -28.86 -5.74
N LEU A 14 44.53 -27.57 -5.56
CA LEU A 14 43.23 -26.98 -5.89
C LEU A 14 42.95 -27.06 -7.40
N GLU A 15 43.91 -26.67 -8.24
CA GLU A 15 43.78 -26.79 -9.70
C GLU A 15 43.59 -28.25 -10.14
N LYS A 16 44.35 -29.18 -9.55
CA LYS A 16 44.21 -30.61 -9.83
C LYS A 16 42.83 -31.12 -9.41
N TRP A 17 42.30 -30.65 -8.28
CA TRP A 17 40.96 -30.99 -7.80
C TRP A 17 39.86 -30.41 -8.70
N LEU A 18 39.99 -29.14 -9.11
CA LEU A 18 39.05 -28.49 -10.04
C LEU A 18 39.02 -29.19 -11.40
N LYS A 19 40.19 -29.51 -11.96
CA LYS A 19 40.31 -30.30 -13.20
C LYS A 19 39.70 -31.69 -13.05
N LYS A 20 39.93 -32.38 -11.92
CA LYS A 20 39.31 -33.69 -11.63
C LYS A 20 37.79 -33.61 -11.54
N LYS A 21 37.25 -32.46 -11.11
CA LYS A 21 35.81 -32.20 -11.03
C LYS A 21 35.21 -31.64 -12.33
N GLY A 22 36.03 -31.40 -13.36
CA GLY A 22 35.58 -30.83 -14.64
C GLY A 22 35.13 -29.37 -14.55
N ILE A 23 35.59 -28.63 -13.54
CA ILE A 23 35.23 -27.24 -13.32
C ILE A 23 36.33 -26.37 -13.92
N HIS A 24 36.01 -25.65 -14.99
CA HIS A 24 36.93 -24.73 -15.66
C HIS A 24 36.64 -23.27 -15.30
N SER A 25 35.37 -22.94 -15.05
CA SER A 25 34.91 -21.60 -14.68
C SER A 25 33.79 -21.66 -13.65
N SER A 26 33.51 -20.52 -13.01
CA SER A 26 32.35 -20.36 -12.11
C SER A 26 31.02 -20.63 -12.82
N LYS A 27 30.97 -20.53 -14.16
CA LYS A 27 29.81 -20.91 -14.97
C LYS A 27 29.44 -22.39 -14.87
N ASP A 28 30.41 -23.25 -14.57
CA ASP A 28 30.20 -24.71 -14.48
C ASP A 28 29.58 -25.10 -13.12
N ILE A 29 29.54 -24.16 -12.17
CA ILE A 29 29.05 -24.39 -10.81
C ILE A 29 27.55 -24.07 -10.76
N LYS A 30 26.74 -25.09 -10.42
CA LYS A 30 25.30 -24.91 -10.21
C LYS A 30 25.04 -24.20 -8.88
N VAL A 31 24.49 -22.99 -8.94
CA VAL A 31 24.04 -22.25 -7.74
C VAL A 31 22.64 -22.73 -7.33
N PRO A 32 22.43 -23.10 -6.06
CA PRO A 32 21.10 -23.47 -5.56
C PRO A 32 20.07 -22.35 -5.73
N LYS A 33 18.83 -22.70 -6.11
CA LYS A 33 17.75 -21.71 -6.29
C LYS A 33 17.30 -21.05 -4.98
N LYS A 34 17.29 -21.81 -3.88
CA LYS A 34 16.86 -21.36 -2.55
C LYS A 34 18.00 -20.65 -1.83
N LEU A 35 17.73 -19.49 -1.24
CA LEU A 35 18.76 -18.70 -0.54
C LEU A 35 19.35 -19.46 0.66
N MET A 36 18.55 -20.24 1.37
CA MET A 36 19.01 -21.02 2.54
C MET A 36 20.11 -22.02 2.17
N ASN A 37 20.04 -22.60 0.98
CA ASN A 37 21.02 -23.59 0.50
C ASN A 37 22.32 -22.94 -0.02
N GLN A 38 22.36 -21.61 -0.11
CA GLN A 38 23.56 -20.85 -0.48
C GLN A 38 24.37 -20.43 0.75
N VAL A 39 23.88 -20.68 1.97
CA VAL A 39 24.60 -20.40 3.22
C VAL A 39 25.70 -21.45 3.39
N ILE A 40 26.94 -20.99 3.58
CA ILE A 40 28.13 -21.87 3.64
C ILE A 40 28.66 -21.91 5.08
N GLY A 41 28.91 -23.12 5.59
CA GLY A 41 29.62 -23.32 6.86
C GLY A 41 28.82 -22.98 8.13
N GLN A 42 27.49 -22.87 8.02
CA GLN A 42 26.59 -22.53 9.14
C GLN A 42 25.44 -23.55 9.27
N ASP A 43 25.76 -24.85 9.20
CA ASP A 43 24.77 -25.93 9.12
C ASP A 43 23.76 -25.90 10.28
N ARG A 44 24.24 -25.66 11.51
CA ARG A 44 23.37 -25.56 12.71
C ARG A 44 22.41 -24.36 12.63
N ALA A 45 22.89 -23.20 12.17
CA ALA A 45 22.06 -22.00 12.08
C ALA A 45 20.97 -22.17 11.01
N VAL A 46 21.32 -22.80 9.88
CA VAL A 46 20.38 -23.15 8.81
C VAL A 46 19.30 -24.11 9.31
N GLU A 47 19.68 -25.17 10.05
CA GLU A 47 18.72 -26.13 10.59
C GLU A 47 17.75 -25.47 11.58
N VAL A 48 18.25 -24.64 12.49
CA VAL A 48 17.43 -23.92 13.45
C VAL A 48 16.51 -22.92 12.75
N ALA A 49 17.02 -22.15 11.78
CA ALA A 49 16.23 -21.19 11.02
C ALA A 49 15.10 -21.88 10.23
N LYS A 50 15.36 -23.05 9.66
CA LYS A 50 14.34 -23.84 8.96
C LYS A 50 13.23 -24.30 9.92
N LYS A 51 13.59 -24.88 11.07
CA LYS A 51 12.62 -25.29 12.10
C LYS A 51 11.82 -24.10 12.64
N ALA A 52 12.49 -22.96 12.85
CA ALA A 52 11.85 -21.74 13.32
C ALA A 52 10.85 -21.19 12.30
N ALA A 53 11.17 -21.21 11.01
CA ALA A 53 10.26 -20.79 9.94
C ALA A 53 9.02 -21.70 9.86
N GLU A 54 9.21 -23.02 9.86
CA GLU A 54 8.10 -23.99 9.81
C GLU A 54 7.17 -23.87 11.03
N GLN A 55 7.71 -23.54 12.21
CA GLN A 55 6.96 -23.44 13.47
C GLN A 55 6.58 -22.01 13.88
N ARG A 56 6.86 -20.99 13.06
CA ARG A 56 6.64 -19.55 13.37
C ARG A 56 7.25 -19.10 14.69
N ARG A 57 8.49 -19.54 14.95
CA ARG A 57 9.25 -19.11 16.14
C ARG A 57 10.14 -17.93 15.80
N HIS A 58 10.27 -17.00 16.74
CA HIS A 58 11.24 -15.91 16.66
C HIS A 58 12.67 -16.48 16.72
N LEU A 59 13.58 -15.85 15.99
CA LEU A 59 14.98 -16.26 15.89
C LEU A 59 15.89 -15.08 16.25
N LEU A 60 16.85 -15.31 17.14
CA LEU A 60 17.92 -14.36 17.44
C LEU A 60 19.23 -14.89 16.87
N LEU A 61 19.81 -14.16 15.91
CA LEU A 61 21.09 -14.51 15.29
C LEU A 61 22.20 -13.63 15.87
N ILE A 62 23.18 -14.25 16.54
CA ILE A 62 24.32 -13.57 17.16
C ILE A 62 25.60 -13.97 16.42
N GLY A 63 26.44 -13.00 16.10
CA GLY A 63 27.75 -13.22 15.48
C GLY A 63 28.34 -11.93 14.90
N ASP A 64 29.58 -12.02 14.42
CA ASP A 64 30.32 -10.88 13.86
C ASP A 64 29.64 -10.27 12.63
N PRO A 65 29.85 -8.97 12.33
CA PRO A 65 29.36 -8.36 11.10
C PRO A 65 29.89 -9.13 9.87
N GLY A 66 29.07 -9.24 8.82
CA GLY A 66 29.46 -9.95 7.59
C GLY A 66 29.34 -11.48 7.62
N THR A 67 28.87 -12.08 8.72
CA THR A 67 28.71 -13.56 8.84
C THR A 67 27.43 -14.13 8.21
N GLY A 68 26.65 -13.32 7.48
CA GLY A 68 25.46 -13.80 6.75
C GLY A 68 24.15 -13.83 7.57
N LYS A 69 24.07 -13.13 8.71
CA LYS A 69 22.85 -13.06 9.54
C LYS A 69 21.59 -12.64 8.75
N SER A 70 21.68 -11.54 8.00
CA SER A 70 20.57 -11.05 7.16
C SER A 70 20.21 -12.01 6.04
N MET A 71 21.19 -12.78 5.53
CA MET A 71 20.95 -13.80 4.50
C MET A 71 20.13 -14.97 5.07
N ILE A 72 20.44 -15.43 6.28
CA ILE A 72 19.67 -16.47 6.98
C ILE A 72 18.27 -15.94 7.33
N ALA A 73 18.14 -14.71 7.82
CA ALA A 73 16.85 -14.12 8.12
C ALA A 73 15.98 -13.99 6.85
N ARG A 74 16.56 -13.54 5.74
CA ARG A 74 15.85 -13.43 4.45
C ARG A 74 15.45 -14.79 3.89
N SER A 75 16.28 -15.81 4.07
CA SER A 75 15.97 -17.15 3.56
C SER A 75 14.88 -17.87 4.36
N MET A 76 14.57 -17.43 5.59
CA MET A 76 13.46 -17.98 6.37
C MET A 76 12.10 -17.78 5.67
N THR A 77 11.91 -16.70 4.91
CA THR A 77 10.62 -16.43 4.25
C THR A 77 10.27 -17.46 3.17
N GLU A 78 11.26 -18.16 2.62
CA GLU A 78 11.07 -19.26 1.67
C GLU A 78 10.53 -20.55 2.31
N TYR A 79 10.61 -20.66 3.64
CA TYR A 79 10.19 -21.84 4.42
C TYR A 79 8.99 -21.55 5.31
N LEU A 80 8.49 -20.32 5.31
CA LEU A 80 7.22 -20.01 5.94
C LEU A 80 6.11 -20.82 5.24
N PRO A 81 5.16 -21.41 5.99
CA PRO A 81 4.01 -22.07 5.40
C PRO A 81 3.26 -21.10 4.46
N PRO A 82 2.78 -21.58 3.29
CA PRO A 82 1.98 -20.74 2.41
C PRO A 82 0.67 -20.37 3.12
N GLU A 83 0.40 -19.07 3.22
CA GLU A 83 -0.84 -18.53 3.78
C GLU A 83 -1.47 -17.54 2.81
N GLU A 84 -2.78 -17.34 2.96
CA GLU A 84 -3.46 -16.23 2.32
C GLU A 84 -2.99 -14.94 2.96
N LEU A 85 -2.08 -14.23 2.29
CA LEU A 85 -1.67 -12.90 2.72
C LEU A 85 -2.89 -11.98 2.75
N GLU A 86 -2.94 -11.08 3.73
CA GLU A 86 -4.03 -10.12 3.88
C GLU A 86 -3.58 -8.72 3.46
N ASP A 87 -4.45 -7.97 2.80
CA ASP A 87 -4.31 -6.54 2.63
C ASP A 87 -4.96 -5.82 3.82
N ILE A 88 -4.37 -4.72 4.27
CA ILE A 88 -4.86 -3.90 5.38
C ILE A 88 -5.40 -2.59 4.81
N ILE A 89 -6.67 -2.30 5.07
CA ILE A 89 -7.37 -1.10 4.63
C ILE A 89 -7.83 -0.32 5.85
N VAL A 90 -7.69 1.00 5.82
CA VAL A 90 -8.21 1.91 6.83
C VAL A 90 -9.42 2.68 6.30
N TYR A 91 -10.46 2.71 7.13
CA TYR A 91 -11.72 3.37 6.87
C TYR A 91 -11.92 4.57 7.80
N PRO A 92 -12.61 5.62 7.33
CA PRO A 92 -13.09 6.69 8.21
C PRO A 92 -14.04 6.11 9.27
N ASN A 93 -13.99 6.67 10.48
CA ASN A 93 -14.94 6.37 11.53
C ASN A 93 -15.88 7.58 11.74
N PRO A 94 -17.19 7.44 11.48
CA PRO A 94 -18.13 8.55 11.62
C PRO A 94 -18.46 8.89 13.08
N GLU A 95 -18.22 7.97 14.01
CA GLU A 95 -18.47 8.17 15.45
C GLU A 95 -17.32 8.93 16.11
N ASP A 96 -16.08 8.50 15.85
CA ASP A 96 -14.86 9.18 16.30
C ASP A 96 -13.83 9.28 15.16
N PRO A 97 -13.64 10.46 14.56
CA PRO A 97 -12.63 10.67 13.51
C PRO A 97 -11.20 10.31 13.92
N ASN A 98 -10.83 10.39 15.20
CA ASN A 98 -9.49 10.08 15.68
C ASN A 98 -9.23 8.58 15.85
N GLU A 99 -10.27 7.75 15.68
CA GLU A 99 -10.15 6.29 15.73
C GLU A 99 -10.57 5.66 14.39
N PRO A 100 -9.71 5.70 13.35
CA PRO A 100 -9.98 5.06 12.07
C PRO A 100 -10.18 3.54 12.20
N ARG A 101 -11.13 2.99 11.44
CA ARG A 101 -11.45 1.55 11.49
C ARG A 101 -10.52 0.76 10.56
N ILE A 102 -9.86 -0.26 11.09
CA ILE A 102 -8.99 -1.15 10.32
C ILE A 102 -9.77 -2.38 9.84
N ARG A 103 -9.63 -2.73 8.56
CA ARG A 103 -10.23 -3.92 7.97
C ARG A 103 -9.18 -4.71 7.19
N THR A 104 -9.09 -6.00 7.46
CA THR A 104 -8.29 -6.95 6.67
C THR A 104 -9.14 -7.57 5.57
N VAL A 105 -8.52 -7.81 4.40
CA VAL A 105 -9.14 -8.52 3.28
C VAL A 105 -8.11 -9.44 2.62
N PRO A 106 -8.51 -10.48 1.88
CA PRO A 106 -7.55 -11.32 1.17
C PRO A 106 -6.68 -10.54 0.18
N GLY A 107 -5.43 -10.97 0.06
CA GLY A 107 -4.37 -10.31 -0.69
C GLY A 107 -4.76 -9.97 -2.13
N GLY A 108 -4.47 -8.73 -2.51
CA GLY A 108 -4.80 -8.17 -3.81
C GLY A 108 -6.25 -7.69 -3.97
N LYS A 109 -7.18 -7.96 -3.04
CA LYS A 109 -8.53 -7.37 -3.07
C LYS A 109 -8.54 -5.93 -2.56
N GLY A 110 -7.59 -5.53 -1.71
CA GLY A 110 -7.57 -4.20 -1.13
C GLY A 110 -7.43 -3.09 -2.17
N ARG A 111 -6.58 -3.31 -3.17
CA ARG A 111 -6.41 -2.38 -4.32
C ARG A 111 -7.70 -2.22 -5.12
N GLU A 112 -8.44 -3.31 -5.33
CA GLU A 112 -9.70 -3.30 -6.08
C GLU A 112 -10.80 -2.55 -5.31
N ILE A 113 -10.90 -2.79 -4.00
CA ILE A 113 -11.87 -2.11 -3.13
C ILE A 113 -11.61 -0.61 -3.10
N VAL A 114 -10.37 -0.17 -2.91
CA VAL A 114 -10.03 1.26 -2.89
C VAL A 114 -10.30 1.90 -4.26
N LYS A 115 -9.96 1.22 -5.36
CA LYS A 115 -10.21 1.73 -6.72
C LYS A 115 -11.70 1.89 -7.01
N THR A 116 -12.51 0.90 -6.66
CA THR A 116 -13.97 0.93 -6.88
C THR A 116 -14.64 2.01 -6.04
N GLN A 117 -14.28 2.15 -4.76
CA GLN A 117 -14.83 3.19 -3.89
C GLN A 117 -14.38 4.59 -4.31
N LYS A 118 -13.13 4.76 -4.76
CA LYS A 118 -12.65 6.03 -5.32
C LYS A 118 -13.42 6.41 -6.58
N ALA A 119 -13.67 5.47 -7.48
CA ALA A 119 -14.47 5.73 -8.69
C ALA A 119 -15.93 6.10 -8.34
N GLN A 120 -16.54 5.39 -7.38
CA GLN A 120 -17.89 5.73 -6.90
C GLN A 120 -17.96 7.13 -6.28
N ALA A 121 -16.93 7.54 -5.52
CA ALA A 121 -16.85 8.88 -4.94
C ALA A 121 -16.72 9.97 -6.03
N GLN A 122 -15.92 9.72 -7.08
CA GLN A 122 -15.79 10.63 -8.23
C GLN A 122 -17.11 10.78 -8.98
N ILE A 123 -17.81 9.68 -9.27
CA ILE A 123 -19.11 9.72 -9.95
C ILE A 123 -20.15 10.48 -9.11
N LYS A 124 -20.18 10.29 -7.79
CA LYS A 124 -21.07 11.05 -6.89
C LYS A 124 -20.77 12.54 -6.93
N LYS A 125 -19.49 12.92 -6.94
CA LYS A 125 -19.05 14.32 -7.06
C LYS A 125 -19.49 14.93 -8.40
N GLU A 126 -19.25 14.23 -9.50
CA GLU A 126 -19.65 14.66 -10.84
C GLU A 126 -21.17 14.80 -10.95
N LYS A 127 -21.94 13.86 -10.41
CA LYS A 127 -23.40 13.93 -10.35
C LYS A 127 -23.87 15.15 -9.55
N LYS A 128 -23.24 15.44 -8.40
CA LYS A 128 -23.56 16.62 -7.57
C LYS A 128 -23.17 17.94 -8.24
N SER A 129 -22.13 17.96 -9.08
CA SER A 129 -21.79 19.15 -9.87
C SER A 129 -22.75 19.33 -11.04
N SER A 130 -23.02 18.24 -11.77
CA SER A 130 -23.91 18.21 -12.92
C SER A 130 -25.35 18.58 -12.54
N TRP A 131 -25.87 18.09 -11.41
CA TRP A 131 -27.23 18.47 -10.97
C TRP A 131 -27.34 19.96 -10.66
N ARG A 132 -26.32 20.57 -10.02
CA ARG A 132 -26.31 22.02 -9.74
C ARG A 132 -26.31 22.80 -11.05
N PHE A 133 -25.45 22.42 -11.98
CA PHE A 133 -25.41 23.04 -13.30
C PHE A 133 -26.74 22.89 -14.05
N MET A 134 -27.39 21.72 -13.96
CA MET A 134 -28.69 21.46 -14.59
C MET A 134 -29.81 22.34 -14.01
N ILE A 135 -29.87 22.54 -12.69
CA ILE A 135 -30.84 23.48 -12.08
C ILE A 135 -30.61 24.89 -12.57
N MET A 136 -29.35 25.35 -12.55
CA MET A 136 -29.00 26.71 -12.99
C MET A 136 -29.34 26.93 -14.46
N ALA A 137 -29.04 25.94 -15.32
CA ALA A 137 -29.40 25.96 -16.74
C ALA A 137 -30.92 25.90 -16.95
N GLY A 138 -31.65 25.15 -16.12
CA GLY A 138 -33.11 25.08 -16.15
C GLY A 138 -33.77 26.42 -15.85
N ILE A 139 -33.32 27.12 -14.80
CA ILE A 139 -33.81 28.47 -14.44
C ILE A 139 -33.54 29.46 -15.58
N LEU A 140 -32.33 29.41 -16.16
CA LEU A 140 -31.98 30.26 -17.30
C LEU A 140 -32.88 29.98 -18.52
N MET A 141 -33.11 28.71 -18.84
CA MET A 141 -33.94 28.32 -19.99
C MET A 141 -35.41 28.71 -19.80
N LEU A 142 -35.96 28.55 -18.59
CA LEU A 142 -37.31 29.00 -18.24
C LEU A 142 -37.47 30.52 -18.35
N THR A 143 -36.47 31.28 -17.88
CA THR A 143 -36.46 32.74 -17.96
C THR A 143 -36.44 33.20 -19.42
N LEU A 144 -35.56 32.62 -20.24
CA LEU A 144 -35.48 32.94 -21.67
C LEU A 144 -36.76 32.55 -22.41
N PHE A 145 -37.33 31.39 -22.10
CA PHE A 145 -38.60 30.95 -22.69
C PHE A 145 -39.74 31.93 -22.38
N TYR A 146 -39.89 32.35 -21.12
CA TYR A 146 -40.92 33.32 -20.76
C TYR A 146 -40.72 34.68 -21.47
N PHE A 147 -39.47 35.14 -21.58
CA PHE A 147 -39.11 36.38 -22.28
C PHE A 147 -39.43 36.33 -23.79
N PHE A 148 -39.16 35.21 -24.46
CA PHE A 148 -39.41 35.09 -25.90
C PHE A 148 -40.88 34.86 -26.27
N PHE A 149 -41.67 34.20 -25.41
CA PHE A 149 -43.03 33.76 -25.75
C PHE A 149 -44.17 34.60 -25.14
N TYR A 150 -43.96 35.30 -24.03
CA TYR A 150 -45.03 36.03 -23.32
C TYR A 150 -44.80 37.54 -23.29
N GLU A 151 -43.71 37.99 -22.65
CA GLU A 151 -43.43 39.42 -22.47
C GLU A 151 -41.95 39.74 -22.73
N GLN A 152 -41.69 40.63 -23.68
CA GLN A 152 -40.34 41.15 -23.99
C GLN A 152 -39.93 42.28 -23.03
N ASP A 153 -40.34 42.18 -21.77
CA ASP A 153 -39.94 43.15 -20.75
C ASP A 153 -38.55 42.79 -20.21
N ILE A 154 -37.69 43.81 -20.14
CA ILE A 154 -36.35 43.73 -19.56
C ILE A 154 -36.42 43.32 -18.09
N MET A 155 -37.52 43.65 -17.38
CA MET A 155 -37.72 43.27 -15.98
C MET A 155 -37.72 41.76 -15.77
N VAL A 156 -38.25 40.97 -16.70
CA VAL A 156 -38.24 39.50 -16.64
C VAL A 156 -36.81 38.95 -16.62
N LEU A 157 -35.93 39.50 -17.47
CA LEU A 157 -34.52 39.11 -17.53
C LEU A 157 -33.79 39.44 -16.21
N LEU A 158 -34.10 40.59 -15.61
CA LEU A 158 -33.50 41.05 -14.36
C LEU A 158 -33.91 40.15 -13.17
N PHE A 159 -35.20 39.79 -13.07
CA PHE A 159 -35.68 38.84 -12.06
C PHE A 159 -35.09 37.44 -12.25
N GLY A 160 -34.93 36.97 -13.49
CA GLY A 160 -34.28 35.68 -13.76
C GLY A 160 -32.80 35.65 -13.39
N PHE A 161 -32.07 36.74 -13.64
CA PHE A 161 -30.68 36.87 -13.20
C PHE A 161 -30.56 36.90 -11.67
N MET A 162 -31.45 37.63 -10.98
CA MET A 162 -31.50 37.58 -9.50
C MET A 162 -31.81 36.18 -8.97
N ALA A 163 -32.72 35.44 -9.61
CA ALA A 163 -33.06 34.07 -9.19
C ALA A 163 -31.84 33.14 -9.31
N ILE A 164 -31.08 33.22 -10.40
CA ILE A 164 -29.79 32.51 -10.59
C ILE A 164 -28.81 32.91 -9.49
N ALA A 165 -28.60 34.21 -9.24
CA ALA A 165 -27.67 34.68 -8.20
C ALA A 165 -28.08 34.21 -6.79
N ALA A 166 -29.37 34.27 -6.46
CA ALA A 166 -29.89 33.80 -5.18
C ALA A 166 -29.69 32.29 -4.98
N VAL A 167 -29.99 31.49 -6.01
CA VAL A 167 -29.78 30.03 -5.98
C VAL A 167 -28.29 29.67 -5.89
N PHE A 168 -27.43 30.42 -6.58
CA PHE A 168 -25.97 30.24 -6.49
C PHE A 168 -25.45 30.51 -5.07
N ILE A 169 -25.87 31.61 -4.45
CA ILE A 169 -25.48 31.96 -3.07
C ILE A 169 -26.03 30.93 -2.08
N LEU A 170 -27.28 30.51 -2.24
CA LEU A 170 -27.91 29.47 -1.41
C LEU A 170 -27.14 28.14 -1.51
N PHE A 171 -26.83 27.68 -2.72
CA PHE A 171 -26.05 26.46 -2.88
C PHE A 171 -24.62 26.60 -2.35
N ARG A 172 -24.00 27.78 -2.45
CA ARG A 172 -22.68 28.03 -1.86
C ARG A 172 -22.73 27.98 -0.33
N PHE A 173 -23.78 28.48 0.29
CA PHE A 173 -23.96 28.43 1.74
C PHE A 173 -24.25 27.00 2.23
N LEU A 174 -25.12 26.26 1.54
CA LEU A 174 -25.50 24.88 1.92
C LEU A 174 -24.40 23.85 1.63
N SER A 175 -23.55 24.08 0.62
CA SER A 175 -22.45 23.17 0.28
C SER A 175 -21.19 23.36 1.13
N MET A 176 -21.26 24.22 2.15
CA MET A 176 -20.21 24.39 3.16
C MET A 176 -20.19 23.25 4.20
N SER A 177 -21.24 22.40 4.24
CA SER A 177 -21.22 21.16 5.02
C SER A 177 -20.31 20.11 4.38
N ARG A 178 -19.26 19.74 5.13
CA ARG A 178 -18.29 18.63 5.02
C ARG A 178 -18.17 17.97 3.62
N LYS A 179 -16.97 18.06 3.05
CA LYS A 179 -16.62 17.38 1.80
C LYS A 179 -16.82 15.87 1.97
N GLU A 180 -17.79 15.30 1.27
CA GLU A 180 -17.99 13.84 1.16
C GLU A 180 -16.79 13.12 0.50
N GLU A 181 -15.75 13.86 0.08
CA GLU A 181 -14.45 13.33 -0.35
C GLU A 181 -13.73 12.59 0.80
N ASP A 182 -14.11 12.87 2.05
CA ASP A 182 -13.47 12.40 3.28
C ASP A 182 -13.83 10.96 3.67
N LEU A 183 -14.44 10.16 2.78
CA LEU A 183 -14.86 8.80 3.11
C LEU A 183 -14.21 7.69 2.27
N VAL A 184 -13.24 8.03 1.42
CA VAL A 184 -12.57 7.04 0.57
C VAL A 184 -11.53 6.29 1.40
N PRO A 185 -11.66 4.97 1.62
CA PRO A 185 -10.71 4.22 2.41
C PRO A 185 -9.34 4.19 1.75
N LYS A 186 -8.31 4.01 2.57
CA LYS A 186 -6.92 3.99 2.15
C LYS A 186 -6.32 2.61 2.35
N LEU A 187 -5.50 2.18 1.39
CA LEU A 187 -4.75 0.93 1.48
C LEU A 187 -3.46 1.19 2.27
N LEU A 188 -3.34 0.59 3.46
CA LEU A 188 -2.14 0.70 4.31
C LEU A 188 -1.08 -0.31 3.90
N LEU A 189 -1.48 -1.57 3.74
CA LEU A 189 -0.60 -2.66 3.34
C LEU A 189 -1.27 -3.44 2.20
N GLY A 190 -0.58 -3.57 1.08
CA GLY A 190 -1.03 -4.36 -0.05
C GLY A 190 -0.05 -5.47 -0.36
N ASN A 191 -0.50 -6.71 -0.25
CA ASN A 191 0.26 -7.91 -0.56
C ASN A 191 -0.08 -8.41 -1.98
N GLU A 192 0.89 -9.07 -2.61
CA GLU A 192 0.67 -9.73 -3.90
C GLU A 192 -0.01 -11.10 -3.70
N ARG A 193 -0.75 -11.54 -4.72
CA ARG A 193 -1.37 -12.88 -4.75
C ARG A 193 -0.36 -14.03 -4.86
N THR A 194 0.93 -13.73 -4.91
CA THR A 194 2.01 -14.71 -5.08
C THR A 194 2.24 -15.56 -3.84
N GLY A 195 1.62 -15.22 -2.70
CA GLY A 195 1.59 -16.04 -1.47
C GLY A 195 2.93 -16.20 -0.77
N ARG A 196 3.96 -15.45 -1.19
CA ARG A 196 5.27 -15.43 -0.53
C ARG A 196 5.26 -14.39 0.56
N ALA A 197 5.61 -14.80 1.77
CA ALA A 197 5.76 -13.89 2.89
C ALA A 197 6.80 -12.80 2.59
N PRO A 198 6.50 -11.53 2.89
CA PRO A 198 7.44 -10.44 2.68
C PRO A 198 8.62 -10.55 3.65
N PHE A 199 9.79 -10.10 3.19
CA PHE A 199 10.94 -9.85 4.05
C PHE A 199 11.08 -8.34 4.25
N ILE A 200 10.87 -7.87 5.47
CA ILE A 200 11.00 -6.46 5.84
C ILE A 200 12.26 -6.31 6.69
N ASP A 201 13.26 -5.61 6.16
CA ASP A 201 14.46 -5.26 6.92
C ASP A 201 14.22 -3.93 7.63
N ALA A 202 14.09 -3.98 8.96
CA ALA A 202 13.89 -2.81 9.81
C ALA A 202 15.17 -2.41 10.58
N THR A 203 16.34 -2.85 10.11
CA THR A 203 17.62 -2.49 10.74
C THR A 203 17.83 -0.98 10.71
N GLY A 204 17.89 -0.35 11.89
CA GLY A 204 18.09 1.10 12.01
C GLY A 204 16.86 1.96 11.72
N ALA A 205 15.66 1.36 11.62
CA ALA A 205 14.43 2.12 11.45
C ALA A 205 14.09 2.97 12.69
N HIS A 206 13.63 4.20 12.47
CA HIS A 206 13.07 5.05 13.53
C HIS A 206 11.68 4.55 13.98
N SER A 207 11.21 5.02 15.13
CA SER A 207 9.95 4.58 15.76
C SER A 207 8.75 4.65 14.80
N GLY A 208 8.56 5.79 14.12
CA GLY A 208 7.44 5.95 13.17
C GLY A 208 7.51 5.01 11.97
N ALA A 209 8.71 4.65 11.50
CA ALA A 209 8.89 3.71 10.40
C ALA A 209 8.67 2.24 10.83
N LEU A 210 8.94 1.91 12.10
CA LEU A 210 8.79 0.56 12.64
C LEU A 210 7.37 0.27 13.13
N LEU A 211 6.75 1.24 13.80
CA LEU A 211 5.48 1.07 14.51
C LEU A 211 4.28 1.73 13.79
N GLY A 212 4.55 2.55 12.78
CA GLY A 212 3.55 3.39 12.13
C GLY A 212 3.55 4.82 12.68
N ASP A 213 3.07 5.75 11.88
CA ASP A 213 3.00 7.18 12.20
C ASP A 213 1.78 7.82 11.53
N VAL A 214 1.26 8.88 12.13
CA VAL A 214 0.15 9.68 11.60
C VAL A 214 0.68 11.08 11.29
N LYS A 215 0.55 11.49 10.03
CA LYS A 215 1.05 12.79 9.60
C LYS A 215 0.26 13.92 10.27
N HIS A 216 0.99 14.90 10.78
CA HIS A 216 0.40 16.13 11.29
C HIS A 216 -0.30 16.91 10.16
N ASP A 217 -1.52 17.37 10.42
CA ASP A 217 -2.25 18.26 9.52
C ASP A 217 -2.19 19.72 10.00
N PRO A 218 -1.52 20.63 9.27
CA PRO A 218 -1.47 22.04 9.65
C PRO A 218 -2.82 22.79 9.51
N PHE A 219 -3.83 22.20 8.85
CA PHE A 219 -5.11 22.86 8.59
C PHE A 219 -6.25 22.46 9.55
N GLN A 220 -5.91 21.85 10.68
CA GLN A 220 -6.85 21.34 11.71
C GLN A 220 -7.85 22.37 12.25
N SER A 221 -7.63 23.68 12.05
CA SER A 221 -8.52 24.76 12.53
C SER A 221 -9.18 25.55 11.40
N GLY A 222 -8.90 25.22 10.13
CA GLY A 222 -9.33 25.99 8.96
C GLY A 222 -10.47 25.38 8.14
N GLY A 223 -11.04 24.24 8.55
CA GLY A 223 -12.09 23.54 7.78
C GLY A 223 -11.63 22.95 6.45
N LEU A 224 -10.31 22.87 6.23
CA LEU A 224 -9.63 22.21 5.11
C LEU A 224 -8.83 20.99 5.60
N GLU A 225 -9.34 20.36 6.66
CA GLU A 225 -8.70 19.23 7.32
C GLU A 225 -8.59 18.04 6.38
N THR A 226 -7.48 17.32 6.49
CA THR A 226 -7.28 16.03 5.86
C THR A 226 -7.88 14.97 6.76
N PRO A 227 -8.65 14.01 6.22
CA PRO A 227 -9.19 12.93 7.02
C PRO A 227 -8.09 12.14 7.75
N PRO A 228 -8.30 11.73 9.01
CA PRO A 228 -7.28 11.01 9.78
C PRO A 228 -6.88 9.61 9.28
N HIS A 229 -7.56 9.06 8.27
CA HIS A 229 -7.35 7.69 7.75
C HIS A 229 -6.33 7.62 6.60
#